data_AF-A0A7S6YYA4-F1
#
_entry.id   AF-A0A7S6YYA4-F1
#
_cell.length_a   1.000
_cell.length_b   1.000
_cell.length_c   1.000
_cell.angle_alpha   90.00
_cell.angle_beta   90.00
_cell.angle_gamma   90.00
#
_symmetry.space_group_name_H-M   'P 1'
#
loop_
_entity.id
_entity.type
_entity.pdbx_description
1 polymer ?
#
loop_
_entity_poly.entity_id
_entity_poly.type
_entity_poly.pdbx_seq_one_letter_code
_entity_poly.pdbx_strand_id
1 'polypeptide(L)'
;MVPTPPADLAHRAAPERQDRESVDGCLVDRGVPPPPPFDGDAFDAPDAADGPPGLPPDDSEFDAALQACATAEGIAAPFPQAPSPDLPPDLLAECLDAAGFAPPPPPPPPPPPPPPPPPPPPPPPPPPPPPPFQPPR
;
A
#
# COMPACT_ATOMS: atom_id res chain seq x y z
N MET A 1 -10.48 5.39 -47.58
CA MET A 1 -9.56 4.46 -46.88
C MET A 1 -8.76 5.28 -45.89
N VAL A 2 -9.05 5.12 -44.59
CA VAL A 2 -8.26 5.74 -43.52
C VAL A 2 -7.06 4.81 -43.28
N PRO A 3 -5.81 5.31 -43.31
CA PRO A 3 -4.66 4.48 -42.95
C PRO A 3 -4.70 4.19 -41.44
N THR A 4 -4.72 2.91 -41.11
CA THR A 4 -4.58 2.38 -39.76
C THR A 4 -3.21 2.81 -39.19
N PRO A 5 -3.13 3.46 -38.01
CA PRO A 5 -1.84 3.70 -37.38
C PRO A 5 -1.20 2.36 -36.95
N PRO A 6 0.13 2.22 -37.02
CA PRO A 6 0.80 1.01 -36.55
C PRO A 6 0.53 0.82 -35.06
N ALA A 7 0.22 -0.42 -34.67
CA ALA A 7 -0.11 -0.87 -33.32
C ALA A 7 1.06 -0.77 -32.31
N ASP A 8 2.03 0.11 -32.56
CA ASP A 8 3.29 0.20 -31.82
C ASP A 8 3.32 1.33 -30.79
N LEU A 9 2.30 2.20 -30.76
CA LEU A 9 2.19 3.27 -29.75
C LEU A 9 1.41 2.85 -28.48
N ALA A 10 0.88 1.63 -28.43
CA ALA A 10 0.13 1.12 -27.26
C ALA A 10 1.00 0.33 -26.27
N HIS A 11 2.30 0.14 -26.54
CA HIS A 11 3.21 -0.58 -25.64
C HIS A 11 4.03 0.33 -24.72
N ARG A 12 3.89 1.66 -24.80
CA ARG A 12 4.72 2.61 -24.02
C ARG A 12 4.06 3.16 -22.74
N ALA A 13 3.13 2.42 -22.14
CA ALA A 13 2.40 2.89 -20.96
C ALA A 13 2.06 1.80 -19.94
N ALA A 14 2.87 0.74 -19.86
CA ALA A 14 3.09 0.04 -18.60
C ALA A 14 4.51 0.37 -18.17
N PRO A 15 4.81 0.60 -16.87
CA PRO A 15 6.19 0.44 -16.44
C PRO A 15 6.60 -0.94 -16.93
N GLU A 16 7.60 -0.98 -17.81
CA GLU A 16 8.26 -2.22 -18.22
C GLU A 16 8.43 -3.03 -16.93
N ARG A 17 7.84 -4.23 -16.91
CA ARG A 17 7.77 -5.07 -15.71
C ARG A 17 9.17 -5.08 -15.13
N GLN A 18 9.34 -4.35 -14.02
CA GLN A 18 10.64 -4.01 -13.51
C GLN A 18 11.41 -5.31 -13.37
N ASP A 19 12.45 -5.42 -14.19
CA ASP A 19 12.83 -6.72 -14.67
C ASP A 19 13.58 -7.44 -13.56
N ARG A 20 12.95 -8.52 -13.05
CA ARG A 20 13.52 -9.27 -11.95
C ARG A 20 14.86 -9.89 -12.36
N GLU A 21 15.06 -10.18 -13.65
CA GLU A 21 16.34 -10.59 -14.23
C GLU A 21 17.38 -9.48 -14.12
N SER A 22 17.01 -8.23 -14.37
CA SER A 22 17.89 -7.06 -14.33
C SER A 22 18.38 -6.76 -12.92
N VAL A 23 17.50 -6.83 -11.91
CA VAL A 23 17.88 -6.66 -10.51
C VAL A 23 18.77 -7.83 -10.05
N ASP A 24 18.40 -9.07 -10.39
CA ASP A 24 19.14 -10.27 -10.02
C ASP A 24 20.53 -10.30 -10.69
N GLY A 25 20.60 -9.96 -11.98
CA GLY A 25 21.84 -9.85 -12.74
C GLY A 25 22.79 -8.77 -12.20
N CYS A 26 22.26 -7.62 -11.78
CA CYS A 26 23.06 -6.60 -11.10
C CYS A 26 23.61 -7.11 -9.76
N LEU A 27 22.79 -7.81 -8.97
CA LEU A 27 23.19 -8.40 -7.70
C LEU A 27 24.33 -9.43 -7.88
N VAL A 28 24.21 -10.28 -8.89
CA VAL A 28 25.21 -11.30 -9.26
C VAL A 28 26.51 -10.66 -9.74
N ASP A 29 26.45 -9.60 -10.55
CA ASP A 29 27.63 -8.85 -11.01
C ASP A 29 28.38 -8.21 -9.83
N ARG A 30 27.64 -7.80 -8.78
CA ARG A 30 28.20 -7.29 -7.53
C ARG A 30 28.60 -8.36 -6.51
N GLY A 31 28.61 -9.63 -6.94
CA GLY A 31 29.12 -10.75 -6.15
C GLY A 31 28.14 -11.28 -5.10
N VAL A 32 26.86 -10.92 -5.19
CA VAL A 32 25.82 -11.51 -4.35
C VAL A 32 25.30 -12.77 -5.02
N PRO A 33 25.30 -13.93 -4.34
CA PRO A 33 24.80 -15.16 -4.93
C PRO A 33 23.29 -15.05 -5.19
N PRO A 34 22.79 -15.61 -6.31
CA PRO A 34 21.36 -15.67 -6.55
C PRO A 34 20.68 -16.52 -5.46
N PRO A 35 19.41 -16.25 -5.14
CA PRO A 35 18.68 -17.08 -4.20
C PRO A 35 18.70 -18.55 -4.67
N PRO A 36 18.72 -19.53 -3.75
CA PRO A 36 18.63 -20.93 -4.13
C PRO A 36 17.37 -21.15 -4.98
N PRO A 37 17.42 -22.05 -5.98
CA PRO A 37 16.24 -22.38 -6.77
C PRO A 37 15.15 -22.89 -5.84
N PHE A 38 13.99 -22.26 -5.89
CA PHE A 38 12.77 -22.81 -5.31
C PHE A 38 12.37 -24.01 -6.17
N ASP A 39 12.17 -25.18 -5.56
CA ASP A 39 11.60 -26.35 -6.23
C ASP A 39 10.16 -26.01 -6.68
N GLY A 40 10.01 -25.53 -7.92
CA GLY A 40 8.79 -24.96 -8.47
C GLY A 40 7.69 -25.97 -8.84
N ASP A 41 7.81 -27.24 -8.45
CA ASP A 41 6.83 -28.30 -8.79
C ASP A 41 5.50 -28.22 -8.01
N ALA A 42 5.32 -27.20 -7.16
CA ALA A 42 4.14 -27.10 -6.29
C ALA A 42 3.03 -26.14 -6.78
N PHE A 43 3.20 -25.45 -7.91
CA PHE A 43 2.25 -24.40 -8.35
C PHE A 43 1.78 -24.52 -9.81
N ASP A 44 1.86 -25.72 -10.40
CA ASP A 44 1.23 -26.05 -11.69
C ASP A 44 0.04 -27.01 -11.48
N ALA A 45 -0.80 -26.72 -10.48
CA ALA A 45 -2.11 -27.34 -10.36
C ALA A 45 -3.13 -26.43 -11.06
N PRO A 46 -3.91 -26.92 -12.04
CA PRO A 46 -4.92 -26.10 -12.71
C PRO A 46 -5.91 -25.55 -11.69
N ASP A 47 -6.19 -24.25 -11.82
CA ASP A 47 -7.19 -23.47 -11.10
C ASP A 47 -8.50 -24.25 -10.93
N ALA A 48 -8.65 -24.91 -9.77
CA ALA A 48 -9.93 -25.43 -9.33
C ALA A 48 -10.67 -24.25 -8.72
N ALA A 49 -11.55 -23.64 -9.51
CA ALA A 49 -12.52 -22.69 -9.03
C ALA A 49 -13.27 -23.26 -7.83
N ASP A 50 -13.05 -22.68 -6.65
CA ASP A 50 -14.04 -22.61 -5.59
C ASP A 50 -14.00 -21.16 -5.09
N GLY A 51 -15.16 -20.51 -5.07
CA GLY A 51 -15.27 -19.13 -4.55
C GLY A 51 -14.69 -19.04 -3.15
N PRO A 52 -14.39 -17.82 -2.63
CA PRO A 52 -13.72 -17.68 -1.35
C PRO A 52 -14.48 -18.50 -0.30
N PRO A 53 -13.85 -19.55 0.28
CA PRO A 53 -14.49 -20.30 1.34
C PRO A 53 -14.82 -19.28 2.43
N GLY A 54 -16.08 -19.22 2.85
CA GLY A 54 -16.48 -18.38 3.96
C GLY A 54 -15.53 -18.67 5.12
N LEU A 55 -15.01 -17.61 5.75
CA LEU A 55 -14.03 -17.74 6.84
C LEU A 55 -14.48 -18.85 7.80
N PRO A 56 -13.70 -19.94 7.94
CA PRO A 56 -14.05 -20.98 8.89
C PRO A 56 -14.13 -20.34 10.29
N PRO A 57 -15.00 -20.85 11.18
CA PRO A 57 -14.96 -20.41 12.58
C PRO A 57 -13.52 -20.55 13.09
N ASP A 58 -13.05 -19.59 13.90
CA ASP A 58 -11.74 -19.66 14.54
C ASP A 58 -11.72 -20.85 15.52
N ASP A 59 -11.43 -22.04 14.99
CA ASP A 59 -11.26 -23.26 15.74
C ASP A 59 -9.88 -23.23 16.38
N SER A 60 -9.83 -22.92 17.68
CA SER A 60 -8.56 -22.81 18.42
C SER A 60 -7.66 -24.05 18.31
N GLU A 61 -8.23 -25.24 18.05
CA GLU A 61 -7.47 -26.47 17.79
C GLU A 61 -6.77 -26.43 16.42
N PHE A 62 -7.46 -25.92 15.39
CA PHE A 62 -6.91 -25.76 14.05
C PHE A 62 -5.79 -24.71 14.05
N ASP A 63 -5.99 -23.58 14.74
CA ASP A 63 -4.94 -22.58 14.93
C ASP A 63 -3.73 -23.15 15.68
N ALA A 64 -3.95 -23.97 16.72
CA ALA A 64 -2.87 -24.62 17.43
C ALA A 64 -2.11 -25.63 16.55
N ALA A 65 -2.83 -26.39 15.70
CA ALA A 65 -2.23 -27.31 14.74
C ALA A 65 -1.44 -26.55 13.66
N LEU A 66 -2.00 -25.47 13.12
CA LEU A 66 -1.35 -24.61 12.13
C LEU A 66 -0.10 -23.95 12.72
N GLN A 67 -0.19 -23.44 13.95
CA GLN A 67 0.94 -22.88 14.68
C GLN A 67 2.00 -23.94 14.98
N ALA A 68 1.60 -25.18 15.30
CA ALA A 68 2.53 -26.29 15.50
C ALA A 68 3.25 -26.66 14.20
N CYS A 69 2.54 -26.70 13.07
CA CYS A 69 3.13 -26.90 11.75
C CYS A 69 4.10 -25.76 11.40
N ALA A 70 3.67 -24.51 11.52
CA ALA A 70 4.53 -23.35 11.25
C ALA A 70 5.76 -23.31 12.17
N THR A 71 5.64 -23.77 13.41
CA THR A 71 6.77 -23.91 14.34
C THR A 71 7.70 -25.05 13.93
N ALA A 72 7.16 -26.19 13.51
CA ALA A 72 7.93 -27.34 13.02
C ALA A 72 8.68 -27.02 11.71
N GLU A 73 8.07 -26.23 10.82
CA GLU A 73 8.68 -25.74 9.59
C GLU A 73 9.57 -24.50 9.81
N GLY A 74 9.64 -23.98 11.04
CA GLY A 74 10.47 -22.82 11.39
C GLY A 74 9.94 -21.48 10.87
N ILE A 75 8.74 -21.44 10.30
CA ILE A 75 8.05 -20.24 9.78
C ILE A 75 7.58 -19.34 10.93
N ALA A 76 7.08 -19.94 12.02
CA ALA A 76 6.59 -19.24 13.20
C ALA A 76 7.65 -19.03 14.28
N ALA A 77 8.90 -19.46 14.05
CA ALA A 77 9.99 -19.00 14.89
C ALA A 77 10.03 -17.46 14.78
N PRO A 78 10.18 -16.71 15.89
CA PRO A 78 10.67 -15.34 15.77
C PRO A 78 11.94 -15.48 14.95
N PHE A 79 11.97 -14.84 13.76
CA PHE A 79 13.11 -14.91 12.85
C PHE A 79 14.36 -14.94 13.74
N PRO A 80 15.13 -16.04 13.81
CA PRO A 80 16.53 -15.83 14.05
C PRO A 80 16.85 -14.79 12.98
N GLN A 81 17.50 -13.70 13.37
CA GLN A 81 18.21 -12.93 12.38
C GLN A 81 19.20 -13.92 11.79
N ALA A 82 18.73 -14.77 10.86
CA ALA A 82 19.51 -15.24 9.77
C ALA A 82 20.26 -13.99 9.37
N PRO A 83 21.58 -14.06 9.19
CA PRO A 83 22.23 -13.02 8.45
C PRO A 83 21.43 -12.98 7.15
N SER A 84 20.48 -12.03 7.05
CA SER A 84 20.08 -11.46 5.80
C SER A 84 21.44 -11.26 5.16
N PRO A 85 21.71 -11.84 3.97
CA PRO A 85 22.97 -11.54 3.30
C PRO A 85 23.11 -10.03 3.46
N ASP A 86 24.14 -9.61 4.21
CA ASP A 86 24.29 -8.24 4.71
C ASP A 86 24.65 -7.44 3.48
N LEU A 87 23.63 -7.25 2.66
CA LEU A 87 23.70 -6.69 1.36
C LEU A 87 23.61 -5.22 1.69
N PRO A 88 24.75 -4.51 1.64
CA PRO A 88 24.77 -3.13 2.04
C PRO A 88 23.65 -2.40 1.28
N PRO A 89 22.83 -1.62 1.99
CA PRO A 89 21.64 -0.99 1.43
C PRO A 89 21.97 -0.12 0.21
N ASP A 90 23.21 0.37 0.11
CA ASP A 90 23.74 1.08 -1.05
C ASP A 90 23.79 0.22 -2.33
N LEU A 91 24.20 -1.05 -2.25
CA LEU A 91 24.26 -1.92 -3.44
C LEU A 91 22.86 -2.30 -3.92
N LEU A 92 21.92 -2.50 -2.99
CA LEU A 92 20.51 -2.68 -3.31
C LEU A 92 19.93 -1.43 -3.97
N ALA A 93 20.19 -0.24 -3.41
CA ALA A 93 19.72 1.01 -3.96
C ALA A 93 20.25 1.25 -5.38
N GLU A 94 21.53 0.96 -5.63
CA GLU A 94 22.14 1.12 -6.96
C GLU A 94 21.59 0.12 -7.99
N CYS A 95 21.32 -1.13 -7.60
CA CYS A 95 20.70 -2.09 -8.51
C CYS A 95 19.22 -1.79 -8.77
N LEU A 96 18.50 -1.23 -7.79
CA LEU A 96 17.13 -0.76 -7.97
C LEU A 96 17.07 0.47 -8.89
N ASP A 97 18.00 1.43 -8.73
CA ASP A 97 18.15 2.58 -9.62
C ASP A 97 18.48 2.14 -11.05
N ALA A 98 19.45 1.22 -11.21
CA ALA A 98 19.80 0.63 -12.50
C ALA A 98 18.63 -0.11 -13.18
N ALA A 99 17.76 -0.74 -12.38
CA ALA A 99 16.54 -1.40 -12.84
C ALA A 99 15.35 -0.44 -13.01
N GLY A 100 15.54 0.88 -12.83
CA GLY A 100 14.52 1.90 -13.06
C GLY A 100 13.48 2.03 -11.95
N PHE A 101 13.75 1.50 -10.75
CA PHE A 101 12.94 1.75 -9.56
C PHE A 101 13.22 3.14 -8.99
N ALA A 102 12.63 4.17 -9.57
CA ALA A 102 12.61 5.49 -8.96
C ALA A 102 11.67 5.51 -7.74
N PRO A 103 12.02 6.21 -6.64
CA PRO A 103 11.11 6.40 -5.52
C PRO A 103 9.85 7.16 -5.97
N PRO A 104 8.68 6.89 -5.37
CA PRO A 104 7.45 7.61 -5.72
C PRO A 104 7.59 9.11 -5.41
N PRO A 105 6.90 9.99 -6.16
CA PRO A 105 6.89 11.41 -5.84
C PRO A 105 6.31 11.65 -4.44
N PRO A 106 6.76 12.71 -3.74
CA PRO A 106 6.19 13.05 -2.44
C PRO A 106 4.70 13.37 -2.57
N PRO A 107 3.89 13.11 -1.53
CA PRO A 107 2.48 13.48 -1.53
C PRO A 107 2.33 15.01 -1.65
N PRO A 108 1.24 15.50 -2.24
CA PRO A 108 0.95 16.93 -2.26
C PRO A 108 0.78 17.45 -0.82
N PRO A 109 1.08 18.75 -0.58
CA PRO A 109 0.81 19.36 0.71
C PRO A 109 -0.69 19.31 1.05
N PRO A 110 -1.06 19.26 2.34
CA PRO A 110 -2.46 19.33 2.74
C PRO A 110 -3.09 20.67 2.30
N PRO A 111 -4.41 20.71 2.04
CA PRO A 111 -5.09 21.95 1.76
C PRO A 111 -5.03 22.90 2.97
N PRO A 112 -5.06 24.23 2.75
CA PRO A 112 -5.16 25.18 3.86
C PRO A 112 -6.44 24.96 4.67
N PRO A 113 -6.44 25.30 5.97
CA PRO A 113 -7.65 25.23 6.78
C PRO A 113 -8.75 26.16 6.23
N PRO A 114 -10.03 25.85 6.46
CA PRO A 114 -11.13 26.74 6.09
C PRO A 114 -11.02 28.07 6.85
N PRO A 115 -11.54 29.17 6.28
CA PRO A 115 -11.62 30.44 6.99
C PRO A 115 -12.48 30.31 8.27
N PRO A 116 -12.23 31.14 9.29
CA PRO A 116 -13.08 31.17 10.48
C PRO A 116 -14.53 31.55 10.12
N PRO A 117 -15.53 31.11 10.90
CA PRO A 117 -16.91 31.51 10.70
C PRO A 117 -17.06 33.03 10.86
N PRO A 118 -18.07 33.64 10.22
CA PRO A 118 -18.36 35.06 10.43
C PRO A 118 -18.73 35.32 11.90
N PRO A 119 -18.51 36.55 12.40
CA PRO A 119 -18.93 36.92 13.74
C PRO A 119 -20.47 36.81 13.88
N PRO A 120 -20.98 36.56 15.10
CA PRO A 120 -22.41 36.53 15.34
C PRO A 120 -23.06 37.89 15.02
N PRO A 121 -24.35 37.93 14.65
CA PRO A 121 -25.07 39.18 14.45
C PRO A 121 -25.12 39.99 15.76
N PRO A 122 -25.22 41.33 15.68
CA PRO A 122 -25.40 42.16 16.85
C PRO A 122 -26.71 41.80 17.58
N PRO A 123 -26.79 42.03 18.91
CA PRO A 123 -28.03 41.80 19.66
C PRO A 123 -29.16 42.69 19.14
N PRO A 124 -30.44 42.27 19.29
CA PRO A 124 -31.58 43.10 18.94
C PRO A 124 -31.61 44.39 19.78
N PRO A 125 -32.22 45.47 19.27
CA PRO A 125 -32.43 46.69 20.06
C PRO A 125 -33.29 46.40 21.30
N PRO A 126 -33.12 47.17 22.38
CA PRO A 126 -33.96 47.04 23.56
C PRO A 126 -35.44 47.32 23.22
N PRO A 127 -36.39 46.73 23.97
CA PRO A 127 -37.81 46.99 23.77
C PRO A 127 -38.15 48.48 24.02
N PRO A 128 -39.20 49.01 23.38
CA PRO A 128 -39.66 50.37 23.65
C PRO A 128 -40.09 50.51 25.12
N PRO A 129 -40.00 51.72 25.70
CA PRO A 129 -40.47 51.96 27.06
C PRO A 129 -41.99 51.71 27.14
N PRO A 130 -42.50 51.27 28.30
CA PRO A 130 -43.92 51.07 28.50
C PRO A 130 -44.69 52.39 28.34
N PRO A 131 -45.95 52.34 27.86
CA PRO A 131 -46.79 53.52 27.77
C PRO A 131 -47.04 54.11 29.17
N PRO A 132 -47.24 55.44 29.28
CA PRO A 132 -47.59 56.06 30.55
C PRO A 132 -48.92 55.51 31.06
N PHE A 133 -48.98 55.22 32.37
CA PHE A 133 -50.21 54.76 33.03
C PHE A 133 -51.33 55.78 32.84
N GLN A 134 -52.46 55.32 32.29
CA GLN A 134 -53.69 56.10 32.22
C GLN A 134 -54.64 55.60 33.32
N PRO A 135 -55.12 56.46 34.24
CA PRO A 135 -56.07 56.07 35.27
C PRO A 135 -57.44 55.71 34.67
N PRO A 136 -58.19 54.77 35.28
CA PRO A 136 -59.54 54.43 34.85
C PRO A 136 -60.50 55.63 35.03
N ARG A 137 -61.46 55.75 34.10
CA ARG A 137 -62.53 56.76 34.13
C ARG A 137 -63.66 56.39 35.07
#